data_AF-A0A653LF56-F1
#
_entry.id   AF-A0A653LF56-F1
#
_cell.length_a   1.000
_cell.length_b   1.000
_cell.length_c   1.000
_cell.angle_alpha   90.00
_cell.angle_beta   90.00
_cell.angle_gamma   90.00
#
_symmetry.space_group_name_H-M   'P 1'
#
loop_
_entity.id
_entity.type
_entity.pdbx_description
1 polymer ?
#
loop_
_entity_poly.entity_id
_entity_poly.type
_entity_poly.pdbx_seq_one_letter_code
_entity_poly.pdbx_strand_id
1 'polypeptide(L)'
;MSTEQQDWRDHGTGPTTGRGNAIAIALVLPVLLVVSWVVQIGAYLERDFGSMDDRLGPGGVLTRLVIGAALAVGIPAVVLVVQVRARRRERRHSLAAVVAAIVVLVIAVPWNGLVLTSQVRSMAADARQRAQPATAAERHFADGDAGATLERIGDRTVRILGGDRKSAYRDGERAGGAYSEECKLSNAHQGVRWTYWYAPGEYTDADGKELLPEDHTMIEGANRDVDRVRSYWESEGIGARSEADLVPDQISPTADWLEGTSSYTRPGPDVDFRTICLVR
;
A
#
# COMPACT_ATOMS: atom_id res chain seq x y z
N MET A 1 -42.69 -36.54 70.05
CA MET A 1 -42.06 -35.20 69.95
C MET A 1 -40.61 -35.37 70.38
N SER A 2 -39.55 -35.23 69.60
CA SER A 2 -39.30 -34.72 68.25
C SER A 2 -37.96 -35.33 67.81
N THR A 3 -37.89 -36.10 66.72
CA THR A 3 -36.64 -36.69 66.18
C THR A 3 -36.55 -36.59 64.66
N GLU A 4 -37.20 -35.59 64.05
CA GLU A 4 -37.37 -35.53 62.58
C GLU A 4 -36.74 -34.30 61.93
N GLN A 5 -35.79 -33.63 62.59
CA GLN A 5 -35.29 -32.32 62.15
C GLN A 5 -33.77 -32.21 61.96
N GLN A 6 -33.07 -33.34 61.73
CA GLN A 6 -31.61 -33.36 61.69
C GLN A 6 -30.98 -34.02 60.47
N ASP A 7 -31.76 -34.41 59.44
CA ASP A 7 -31.24 -35.14 58.27
C ASP A 7 -31.06 -34.27 57.00
N TRP A 8 -31.59 -33.04 56.96
CA TRP A 8 -31.58 -32.23 55.73
C TRP A 8 -30.38 -31.28 55.55
N ARG A 9 -29.44 -31.23 56.51
CA ARG A 9 -28.28 -30.31 56.46
C ARG A 9 -27.01 -30.91 55.86
N ASP A 10 -26.98 -32.20 55.52
CA ASP A 10 -25.78 -32.87 54.97
C ASP A 10 -25.71 -32.95 53.44
N HIS A 11 -26.59 -32.25 52.73
CA HIS A 11 -26.52 -32.13 51.28
C HIS A 11 -25.70 -30.90 50.84
N GLY A 12 -24.37 -30.95 50.94
CA GLY A 12 -23.56 -30.02 50.13
C GLY A 12 -22.10 -29.76 50.47
N THR A 13 -21.52 -30.32 51.54
CA THR A 13 -20.18 -29.91 52.02
C THR A 13 -19.07 -30.95 51.84
N GLY A 14 -19.29 -31.97 51.00
CA GLY A 14 -18.21 -32.85 50.56
C GLY A 14 -17.23 -32.11 49.63
N PRO A 15 -15.90 -32.30 49.75
CA PRO A 15 -14.92 -31.64 48.90
C PRO A 15 -15.23 -31.94 47.43
N THR A 16 -15.37 -30.87 46.65
CA THR A 16 -15.59 -30.96 45.21
C THR A 16 -14.30 -31.43 44.56
N THR A 17 -14.28 -32.69 44.08
CA THR A 17 -13.14 -33.29 43.40
C THR A 17 -12.72 -32.40 42.22
N GLY A 18 -11.45 -31.97 42.21
CA GLY A 18 -10.89 -31.15 41.12
C GLY A 18 -11.08 -29.63 41.23
N ARG A 19 -11.58 -29.09 42.36
CA ARG A 19 -11.83 -27.64 42.52
C ARG A 19 -10.57 -26.77 42.35
N GLY A 20 -9.42 -27.21 42.89
CA GLY A 20 -8.14 -26.50 42.75
C GLY A 20 -7.68 -26.39 41.30
N ASN A 21 -7.77 -27.49 40.54
CA ASN A 21 -7.42 -27.52 39.13
C ASN A 21 -8.38 -26.65 38.29
N ALA A 22 -9.68 -26.66 38.60
CA ALA A 22 -10.66 -25.82 37.91
C ALA A 22 -10.44 -24.31 38.14
N ILE A 23 -9.99 -23.90 39.34
CA ILE A 23 -9.64 -22.51 39.64
C ILE A 23 -8.35 -22.11 38.91
N ALA A 24 -7.33 -22.97 38.92
CA ALA A 24 -6.09 -22.72 38.19
C ALA A 24 -6.36 -22.52 36.69
N ILE A 25 -7.16 -23.39 36.07
CA ILE A 25 -7.58 -23.24 34.67
C ILE A 25 -8.34 -21.93 34.45
N ALA A 26 -9.28 -21.60 35.33
CA ALA A 26 -10.06 -20.36 35.22
C ALA A 26 -9.20 -19.09 35.28
N LEU A 27 -8.05 -19.13 35.98
CA LEU A 27 -7.09 -18.02 36.03
C LEU A 27 -6.14 -18.00 34.82
N VAL A 28 -5.78 -19.15 34.26
CA VAL A 28 -4.86 -19.25 33.12
C VAL A 28 -5.51 -18.83 31.80
N LEU A 29 -6.80 -19.10 31.57
CA LEU A 29 -7.46 -18.79 30.30
C LEU A 29 -7.47 -17.28 29.97
N PRO A 30 -7.77 -16.35 30.90
CA PRO A 30 -7.63 -14.91 30.66
C PRO A 30 -6.18 -14.49 30.36
N VAL A 31 -5.20 -15.09 31.03
CA VAL A 31 -3.77 -14.80 30.76
C VAL A 31 -3.41 -15.20 29.33
N LEU A 32 -3.86 -16.38 28.88
CA LEU A 32 -3.65 -16.83 27.49
C LEU A 32 -4.31 -15.90 26.47
N LEU A 33 -5.46 -15.32 26.78
CA LEU A 33 -6.10 -14.31 25.92
C LEU A 33 -5.22 -13.06 25.79
N VAL A 34 -4.67 -12.56 26.89
CA VAL A 34 -3.75 -11.40 26.87
C VAL A 34 -2.48 -11.73 26.09
N VAL A 35 -1.87 -12.90 26.33
CA VAL A 35 -0.68 -13.36 25.59
C VAL A 35 -0.96 -13.45 24.10
N SER A 36 -2.13 -13.97 23.70
CA SER A 36 -2.55 -13.97 22.30
C SER A 36 -2.61 -12.56 21.72
N TRP A 37 -3.20 -11.61 22.43
CA TRP A 37 -3.24 -10.22 21.95
C TRP A 37 -1.84 -9.62 21.83
N VAL A 38 -0.93 -9.88 22.77
CA VAL A 38 0.46 -9.43 22.68
C VAL A 38 1.13 -10.00 21.43
N VAL A 39 0.97 -11.30 21.14
CA VAL A 39 1.51 -11.93 19.93
C VAL A 39 0.94 -11.31 18.66
N GLN A 40 -0.37 -11.04 18.63
CA GLN A 40 -1.04 -10.44 17.47
C GLN A 40 -0.60 -8.99 17.26
N ILE A 41 -0.57 -8.18 18.32
CA ILE A 41 -0.09 -6.79 18.28
C ILE A 41 1.37 -6.76 17.85
N GLY A 42 2.21 -7.65 18.39
CA GLY A 42 3.61 -7.78 17.98
C GLY A 42 3.78 -8.07 16.49
N ALA A 43 2.91 -8.89 15.89
CA ALA A 43 2.95 -9.16 14.46
C ALA A 43 2.67 -7.91 13.61
N TYR A 44 1.76 -7.03 14.06
CA TYR A 44 1.51 -5.74 13.40
C TYR A 44 2.66 -4.75 13.63
N LEU A 45 3.19 -4.69 14.86
CA LEU A 45 4.31 -3.81 15.17
C LEU A 45 5.56 -4.17 14.37
N GLU A 46 5.89 -5.44 14.20
CA GLU A 46 7.03 -5.86 13.38
C GLU A 46 6.79 -5.64 11.88
N ARG A 47 5.53 -5.72 11.42
CA ARG A 47 5.17 -5.36 10.05
C ARG A 47 5.41 -3.86 9.79
N ASP A 48 4.97 -3.01 10.71
CA ASP A 48 4.93 -1.56 10.49
C ASP A 48 6.22 -0.85 10.92
N PHE A 49 6.92 -1.37 11.93
CA PHE A 49 8.11 -0.75 12.54
C PHE A 49 9.37 -1.63 12.52
N GLY A 50 9.32 -2.84 11.93
CA GLY A 50 10.51 -3.67 11.75
C GLY A 50 11.58 -3.01 10.87
N SER A 51 12.85 -3.32 11.14
CA SER A 51 13.97 -3.06 10.22
C SER A 51 13.68 -3.72 8.86
N MET A 52 14.20 -3.16 7.75
CA MET A 52 13.87 -3.64 6.40
C MET A 52 14.06 -5.16 6.20
N ASP A 53 15.02 -5.76 6.89
CA ASP A 53 15.31 -7.21 6.82
C ASP A 53 14.45 -8.06 7.78
N ASP A 54 13.94 -7.50 8.88
CA ASP A 54 13.13 -8.22 9.89
C ASP A 54 11.62 -7.99 9.73
N ARG A 55 11.18 -7.15 8.80
CA ARG A 55 9.75 -6.90 8.56
C ARG A 55 9.03 -8.19 8.21
N LEU A 56 7.99 -8.51 8.97
CA LEU A 56 7.15 -9.64 8.64
C LEU A 56 6.43 -9.41 7.33
N GLY A 57 6.76 -10.24 6.34
CA GLY A 57 5.99 -10.34 5.12
C GLY A 57 4.52 -10.74 5.41
N PRO A 58 3.60 -10.54 4.45
CA PRO A 58 2.17 -10.83 4.63
C PRO A 58 1.88 -12.24 5.17
N GLY A 59 2.63 -13.25 4.71
CA GLY A 59 2.51 -14.63 5.20
C GLY A 59 3.00 -14.83 6.65
N GLY A 60 4.02 -14.08 7.07
CA GLY A 60 4.51 -14.08 8.45
C GLY A 60 3.47 -13.51 9.41
N VAL A 61 2.83 -12.39 9.02
CA VAL A 61 1.77 -11.76 9.83
C VAL A 61 0.60 -12.73 10.00
N LEU A 62 0.13 -13.34 8.91
CA LEU A 62 -0.95 -14.33 8.97
C LEU A 62 -0.60 -15.51 9.88
N THR A 63 0.62 -16.03 9.79
CA THR A 63 1.08 -17.15 10.63
C THR A 63 0.99 -16.81 12.12
N ARG A 64 1.47 -15.63 12.52
CA ARG A 64 1.41 -15.19 13.93
C ARG A 64 -0.03 -14.92 14.40
N LEU A 65 -0.88 -14.39 13.53
CA LEU A 65 -2.30 -14.22 13.84
C LEU A 65 -3.00 -15.55 14.08
N VAL A 66 -2.69 -16.58 13.26
CA VAL A 66 -3.21 -17.94 13.45
C VAL A 66 -2.71 -18.56 14.76
N ILE A 67 -1.43 -18.37 15.10
CA ILE A 67 -0.87 -18.83 16.39
C ILE A 67 -1.61 -18.17 17.57
N GLY A 68 -1.79 -16.85 17.53
CA GLY A 68 -2.56 -16.14 18.55
C GLY A 68 -4.00 -16.67 18.64
N ALA A 69 -4.69 -16.83 17.51
CA ALA A 69 -6.04 -17.38 17.47
C ALA A 69 -6.12 -18.81 18.05
N ALA A 70 -5.13 -19.66 17.78
CA ALA A 70 -5.06 -21.00 18.36
C ALA A 70 -4.93 -20.98 19.89
N LEU A 71 -4.15 -20.03 20.44
CA LEU A 71 -4.01 -19.84 21.89
C LEU A 71 -5.31 -19.32 22.52
N ALA A 72 -5.93 -18.30 21.93
CA ALA A 72 -7.11 -17.64 22.48
C ALA A 72 -8.45 -18.37 22.25
N VAL A 73 -8.53 -19.23 21.22
CA VAL A 73 -9.77 -19.94 20.88
C VAL A 73 -9.60 -21.46 21.03
N GLY A 74 -8.51 -22.01 20.50
CA GLY A 74 -8.25 -23.45 20.51
C GLY A 74 -8.14 -24.02 21.93
N ILE A 75 -7.31 -23.41 22.78
CA ILE A 75 -7.09 -23.89 24.16
C ILE A 75 -8.39 -23.81 24.99
N PRO A 76 -9.12 -22.67 25.05
CA PRO A 76 -10.40 -22.62 25.77
C PRO A 76 -11.45 -23.58 25.23
N ALA A 77 -11.52 -23.81 23.91
CA ALA A 77 -12.46 -24.77 23.32
C ALA A 77 -12.16 -26.21 23.74
N VAL A 78 -10.90 -26.63 23.74
CA VAL A 78 -10.50 -27.96 24.23
C VAL A 78 -10.82 -28.11 25.71
N VAL A 79 -10.50 -27.09 26.53
CA VAL A 79 -10.82 -27.09 27.97
C VAL A 79 -12.32 -27.22 28.18
N LEU A 80 -13.14 -26.48 27.43
CA LEU A 80 -14.60 -26.55 27.52
C LEU A 80 -15.09 -27.97 27.22
N VAL A 81 -14.61 -28.60 26.13
CA VAL A 81 -15.01 -29.96 25.73
C VAL A 81 -14.61 -30.98 26.80
N VAL A 82 -13.37 -30.92 27.29
CA VAL A 82 -12.86 -31.84 28.31
C VAL A 82 -13.64 -31.71 29.62
N GLN A 83 -13.87 -30.47 30.08
CA GLN A 83 -14.59 -30.21 31.33
C GLN A 83 -16.07 -30.59 31.24
N VAL A 84 -16.73 -30.31 30.11
CA VAL A 84 -18.11 -30.75 29.88
C VAL A 84 -18.19 -32.29 29.87
N ARG A 85 -17.23 -32.97 29.24
CA ARG A 85 -17.17 -34.44 29.20
C ARG A 85 -16.93 -35.04 30.58
N ALA A 86 -16.02 -34.45 31.37
CA ALA A 86 -15.77 -34.86 32.75
C ALA A 86 -17.04 -34.68 33.60
N ARG A 87 -17.74 -33.56 33.47
CA ARG A 87 -18.98 -33.28 34.21
C ARG A 87 -20.15 -34.19 33.81
N ARG A 88 -20.21 -34.64 32.55
CA ARG A 88 -21.18 -35.66 32.12
C ARG A 88 -20.98 -37.00 32.83
N ARG A 89 -19.74 -37.34 33.19
CA ARG A 89 -19.42 -38.54 33.97
C ARG A 89 -19.63 -38.32 35.47
N GLU A 90 -19.26 -37.15 35.99
CA GLU A 90 -19.38 -36.81 37.41
C GLU A 90 -20.02 -35.43 37.62
N ARG A 91 -21.30 -35.41 38.03
CA ARG A 91 -22.09 -34.16 38.19
C ARG A 91 -21.54 -33.18 39.23
N ARG A 92 -20.68 -33.63 40.16
CA ARG A 92 -20.08 -32.81 41.23
C ARG A 92 -18.83 -32.02 40.80
N HIS A 93 -18.40 -32.11 39.54
CA HIS A 93 -17.29 -31.28 39.04
C HIS A 93 -17.64 -29.78 38.96
N SER A 94 -16.64 -28.95 39.28
CA SER A 94 -16.74 -27.48 39.34
C SER A 94 -17.07 -26.86 37.98
N LEU A 95 -17.93 -25.83 37.99
CA LEU A 95 -18.33 -25.05 36.81
C LEU A 95 -17.38 -23.90 36.46
N ALA A 96 -16.45 -23.54 37.36
CA ALA A 96 -15.63 -22.32 37.20
C ALA A 96 -14.83 -22.31 35.89
N ALA A 97 -14.19 -23.43 35.54
CA ALA A 97 -13.42 -23.55 34.30
C ALA A 97 -14.30 -23.47 33.04
N VAL A 98 -15.54 -23.97 33.11
CA VAL A 98 -16.51 -23.91 32.00
C VAL A 98 -16.97 -22.47 31.76
N VAL A 99 -17.31 -21.75 32.83
CA VAL A 99 -17.72 -20.33 32.74
C VAL A 99 -16.58 -19.48 32.22
N ALA A 100 -15.36 -19.65 32.74
CA ALA A 100 -14.19 -18.93 32.27
C ALA A 100 -13.90 -19.19 30.78
N ALA A 101 -13.98 -20.45 30.33
CA ALA A 101 -13.80 -20.80 28.92
C ALA A 101 -14.87 -20.15 28.02
N ILE A 102 -16.14 -20.13 28.45
CA ILE A 102 -17.21 -19.46 27.69
C ILE A 102 -16.96 -17.96 27.59
N VAL A 103 -16.63 -17.28 28.69
CA VAL A 103 -16.35 -15.84 28.70
C VAL A 103 -15.20 -15.51 27.76
N VAL A 104 -14.10 -16.28 27.82
CA VAL A 104 -12.96 -16.10 26.92
C VAL A 104 -13.35 -16.32 25.46
N LEU A 105 -14.11 -17.38 25.15
CA LEU A 105 -14.55 -17.65 23.78
C LEU A 105 -15.48 -16.57 23.22
N VAL A 106 -16.39 -16.03 24.03
CA VAL A 106 -17.29 -14.93 23.61
C VAL A 106 -16.52 -13.67 23.20
N ILE A 107 -15.37 -13.42 23.82
CA ILE A 107 -14.50 -12.28 23.47
C ILE A 107 -13.57 -12.65 22.31
N ALA A 108 -12.92 -13.81 22.40
CA ALA A 108 -11.88 -14.22 21.48
C ALA A 108 -12.41 -14.53 20.08
N VAL A 109 -13.56 -15.22 19.96
CA VAL A 109 -14.08 -15.67 18.66
C VAL A 109 -14.46 -14.48 17.75
N PRO A 110 -15.24 -13.48 18.19
CA PRO A 110 -15.57 -12.33 17.35
C PRO A 110 -14.32 -11.53 16.94
N TRP A 111 -13.41 -11.29 17.90
CA TRP A 111 -12.18 -10.53 17.65
C TRP A 111 -11.28 -11.21 16.62
N ASN A 112 -10.93 -12.48 16.85
CA ASN A 112 -10.08 -13.25 15.94
C ASN A 112 -10.75 -13.46 14.58
N GLY A 113 -12.07 -13.65 14.56
CA GLY A 113 -12.84 -13.76 13.32
C GLY A 113 -12.73 -12.50 12.45
N LEU A 114 -12.91 -11.31 13.04
CA LEU A 114 -12.77 -10.02 12.34
C LEU A 114 -11.33 -9.80 11.83
N VAL A 115 -10.33 -10.05 12.67
CA VAL A 115 -8.92 -9.84 12.32
C VAL A 115 -8.48 -10.78 11.20
N LEU A 116 -8.77 -12.09 11.29
CA LEU A 116 -8.39 -13.05 10.27
C LEU A 116 -9.13 -12.81 8.94
N THR A 117 -10.43 -12.51 8.98
CA THR A 117 -11.19 -12.24 7.74
C THR A 117 -10.72 -10.97 7.04
N SER A 118 -10.36 -9.91 7.77
CA SER A 118 -9.80 -8.70 7.17
C SER A 118 -8.46 -8.97 6.49
N GLN A 119 -7.58 -9.76 7.10
CA GLN A 119 -6.29 -10.14 6.50
C GLN A 119 -6.43 -11.07 5.30
N VAL A 120 -7.35 -12.02 5.34
CA VAL A 120 -7.61 -12.87 4.16
C VAL A 120 -8.16 -12.03 3.01
N ARG A 121 -9.02 -11.03 3.29
CA ARG A 121 -9.53 -10.11 2.26
C ARG A 121 -8.42 -9.24 1.67
N SER A 122 -7.51 -8.71 2.48
CA SER A 122 -6.39 -7.92 1.97
C SER A 122 -5.46 -8.76 1.10
N MET A 123 -5.10 -9.97 1.53
CA MET A 123 -4.30 -10.90 0.72
C MET A 123 -5.00 -11.30 -0.58
N ALA A 124 -6.32 -11.53 -0.54
CA ALA A 124 -7.10 -11.83 -1.73
C ALA A 124 -7.17 -10.64 -2.69
N ALA A 125 -7.30 -9.41 -2.17
CA ALA A 125 -7.25 -8.19 -2.97
C ALA A 125 -5.87 -8.01 -3.62
N ASP A 126 -4.79 -8.18 -2.85
CA ASP A 126 -3.41 -8.13 -3.32
C ASP A 126 -3.12 -9.18 -4.40
N ALA A 127 -3.59 -10.42 -4.20
CA ALA A 127 -3.42 -11.50 -5.18
C ALA A 127 -4.22 -11.23 -6.45
N ARG A 128 -5.46 -10.74 -6.31
CA ARG A 128 -6.27 -10.30 -7.47
C ARG A 128 -5.60 -9.17 -8.22
N GLN A 129 -5.05 -8.18 -7.52
CA GLN A 129 -4.35 -7.05 -8.13
C GLN A 129 -3.11 -7.53 -8.90
N ARG A 130 -2.30 -8.41 -8.31
CA ARG A 130 -1.15 -9.02 -9.02
C ARG A 130 -1.55 -9.87 -10.24
N ALA A 131 -2.72 -10.51 -10.17
CA ALA A 131 -3.25 -11.29 -11.28
C ALA A 131 -3.89 -10.44 -12.38
N GLN A 132 -4.00 -9.12 -12.22
CA GLN A 132 -4.54 -8.27 -13.27
C GLN A 132 -3.62 -8.29 -14.50
N PRO A 133 -4.17 -8.40 -15.71
CA PRO A 133 -3.38 -8.34 -16.93
C PRO A 133 -2.76 -6.95 -17.09
N ALA A 134 -1.69 -6.88 -17.88
CA ALA A 134 -1.03 -5.62 -18.17
C ALA A 134 -2.00 -4.63 -18.81
N THR A 135 -1.96 -3.37 -18.36
CA THR A 135 -2.79 -2.30 -18.92
C THR A 135 -2.45 -2.02 -20.39
N ALA A 136 -3.29 -1.26 -21.10
CA ALA A 136 -3.02 -0.91 -22.49
C ALA A 136 -1.71 -0.14 -22.66
N ALA A 137 -1.40 0.78 -21.74
CA ALA A 137 -0.17 1.55 -21.74
C ALA A 137 1.05 0.71 -21.31
N GLU A 138 0.90 -0.21 -20.36
CA GLU A 138 1.94 -1.20 -20.03
C GLU A 138 2.30 -2.08 -21.25
N ARG A 139 1.31 -2.41 -22.09
CA ARG A 139 1.53 -3.15 -23.35
C ARG A 139 2.11 -2.29 -24.46
N HIS A 140 1.79 -1.01 -24.52
CA HIS A 140 2.21 -0.09 -25.59
C HIS A 140 3.73 0.02 -25.71
N PHE A 141 4.45 0.00 -24.57
CA PHE A 141 5.90 0.08 -24.53
C PHE A 141 6.60 -1.24 -24.20
N ALA A 142 5.89 -2.38 -24.23
CA ALA A 142 6.48 -3.67 -23.86
C ALA A 142 7.69 -4.07 -24.74
N ASP A 143 7.72 -3.63 -25.99
CA ASP A 143 8.80 -3.90 -26.96
C ASP A 143 9.54 -2.62 -27.42
N GLY A 144 9.28 -1.46 -26.78
CA GLY A 144 9.72 -0.15 -27.26
C GLY A 144 10.53 0.63 -26.25
N ASP A 145 11.41 1.51 -26.73
CA ASP A 145 12.18 2.43 -25.88
C ASP A 145 11.36 3.69 -25.58
N ALA A 146 10.69 3.67 -24.42
CA ALA A 146 9.92 4.80 -23.92
C ALA A 146 10.80 6.03 -23.68
N GLY A 147 12.03 5.84 -23.20
CA GLY A 147 12.99 6.93 -22.98
C GLY A 147 13.32 7.65 -24.28
N ALA A 148 13.75 6.91 -25.30
CA ALA A 148 14.05 7.48 -26.62
C ALA A 148 12.83 8.15 -27.28
N THR A 149 11.63 7.61 -27.02
CA THR A 149 10.38 8.21 -27.51
C THR A 149 10.09 9.54 -26.84
N LEU A 150 10.20 9.61 -25.51
CA LEU A 150 10.04 10.85 -24.76
C LEU A 150 11.09 11.89 -25.14
N GLU A 151 12.36 11.49 -25.31
CA GLU A 151 13.41 12.41 -25.76
C GLU A 151 13.10 13.00 -27.14
N ARG A 152 12.65 12.17 -28.09
CA ARG A 152 12.31 12.63 -29.44
C ARG A 152 11.20 13.68 -29.41
N ILE A 153 10.12 13.38 -28.69
CA ILE A 153 8.93 14.24 -28.61
C ILE A 153 9.23 15.52 -27.81
N GLY A 154 9.92 15.38 -26.69
CA GLY A 154 10.41 16.48 -25.85
C GLY A 154 11.29 17.44 -26.62
N ASP A 155 12.38 16.95 -27.23
CA ASP A 155 13.33 17.78 -27.98
C ASP A 155 12.69 18.45 -29.19
N ARG A 156 11.71 17.81 -29.82
CA ARG A 156 10.97 18.43 -30.92
C ARG A 156 10.01 19.50 -30.42
N THR A 157 9.35 19.29 -29.29
CA THR A 157 8.45 20.29 -28.66
C THR A 157 9.24 21.53 -28.25
N VAL A 158 10.39 21.37 -27.57
CA VAL A 158 11.30 22.46 -27.20
C VAL A 158 11.71 23.27 -28.44
N ARG A 159 12.09 22.59 -29.54
CA ARG A 159 12.47 23.25 -30.81
C ARG A 159 11.35 24.00 -31.49
N ILE A 160 10.11 23.49 -31.45
CA ILE A 160 8.96 24.19 -32.03
C ILE A 160 8.74 25.53 -31.33
N LEU A 161 8.86 25.55 -30.00
CA LEU A 161 8.70 26.74 -29.18
C LEU A 161 9.95 27.65 -29.15
N GLY A 162 10.99 27.31 -29.92
CA GLY A 162 12.18 28.15 -30.14
C GLY A 162 13.34 27.93 -29.18
N GLY A 163 13.32 26.88 -28.36
CA GLY A 163 14.48 26.46 -27.57
C GLY A 163 15.31 25.38 -28.24
N ASP A 164 16.49 25.10 -27.68
CA ASP A 164 17.29 23.93 -28.05
C ASP A 164 17.99 23.36 -26.81
N ARG A 165 17.62 22.12 -26.45
CA ARG A 165 18.25 21.40 -25.34
C ARG A 165 19.75 21.18 -25.57
N LYS A 166 20.19 21.02 -26.83
CA LYS A 166 21.59 20.72 -27.12
C LYS A 166 22.54 21.89 -26.85
N SER A 167 22.03 23.11 -26.85
CA SER A 167 22.76 24.31 -26.45
C SER A 167 22.63 24.63 -24.97
N ALA A 168 21.78 23.91 -24.23
CA ALA A 168 21.53 24.13 -22.82
C ALA A 168 22.51 23.32 -21.94
N TYR A 169 22.98 23.94 -20.87
CA TYR A 169 23.87 23.35 -19.88
C TYR A 169 23.30 23.52 -18.46
N ARG A 170 23.45 22.49 -17.62
CA ARG A 170 23.14 22.52 -16.18
C ARG A 170 24.44 22.29 -15.42
N ASP A 171 24.79 23.19 -14.51
CA ASP A 171 26.01 23.08 -13.69
C ASP A 171 27.30 22.82 -14.51
N GLY A 172 27.35 23.33 -15.75
CA GLY A 172 28.48 23.16 -16.67
C GLY A 172 28.50 21.86 -17.49
N GLU A 173 27.51 20.97 -17.32
CA GLU A 173 27.31 19.77 -18.14
C GLU A 173 26.11 19.94 -19.08
N ARG A 174 26.04 19.15 -20.15
CA ARG A 174 24.90 19.23 -21.09
C ARG A 174 23.59 18.96 -20.35
N ALA A 175 22.60 19.83 -20.56
CA ALA A 175 21.28 19.67 -19.96
C ALA A 175 20.70 18.29 -20.32
N GLY A 176 20.33 17.54 -19.28
CA GLY A 176 19.76 16.19 -19.38
C GLY A 176 18.45 16.17 -20.17
N GLY A 177 18.00 14.96 -20.54
CA GLY A 177 16.78 14.71 -21.31
C GLY A 177 15.78 13.85 -20.54
N ALA A 178 15.22 12.84 -21.20
CA ALA A 178 14.36 11.89 -20.51
C ALA A 178 15.17 11.08 -19.49
N TYR A 179 14.64 10.94 -18.28
CA TYR A 179 15.23 10.13 -17.22
C TYR A 179 14.18 9.17 -16.66
N SER A 180 14.68 8.10 -16.04
CA SER A 180 13.86 7.02 -15.52
C SER A 180 13.88 6.94 -14.00
N GLU A 181 12.73 6.72 -13.38
CA GLU A 181 12.59 6.44 -11.96
C GLU A 181 11.84 5.12 -11.74
N GLU A 182 12.16 4.41 -10.66
CA GLU A 182 11.42 3.21 -10.29
C GLU A 182 10.00 3.57 -9.83
N CYS A 183 9.04 2.75 -10.25
CA CYS A 183 7.65 2.91 -9.84
C CYS A 183 6.97 1.55 -9.68
N LYS A 184 5.75 1.56 -9.15
CA LYS A 184 4.93 0.37 -8.97
C LYS A 184 3.81 0.36 -10.01
N LEU A 185 3.74 -0.73 -10.76
CA LEU A 185 2.69 -0.98 -11.74
C LEU A 185 1.35 -1.21 -11.08
N SER A 186 0.29 -1.14 -11.88
CA SER A 186 -1.09 -1.38 -11.43
C SER A 186 -1.27 -2.77 -10.83
N ASN A 187 -0.58 -3.78 -11.38
CA ASN A 187 -0.52 -5.16 -10.90
C ASN A 187 0.54 -5.39 -9.79
N ALA A 188 1.04 -4.32 -9.15
CA ALA A 188 2.01 -4.37 -8.07
C ALA A 188 3.40 -4.93 -8.41
N HIS A 189 3.71 -5.16 -9.69
CA HIS A 189 5.07 -5.42 -10.14
C HIS A 189 5.91 -4.13 -10.16
N GLN A 190 7.23 -4.27 -10.16
CA GLN A 190 8.13 -3.15 -10.38
C GLN A 190 8.06 -2.72 -11.85
N GLY A 191 8.03 -1.42 -12.06
CA GLY A 191 8.08 -0.79 -13.37
C GLY A 191 9.00 0.42 -13.36
N VAL A 192 9.03 1.11 -14.49
CA VAL A 192 9.82 2.31 -14.70
C VAL A 192 8.92 3.42 -15.21
N ARG A 193 9.10 4.61 -14.66
CA ARG A 193 8.46 5.83 -15.12
C ARG A 193 9.50 6.69 -15.81
N TRP A 194 9.18 7.18 -17.00
CA TRP A 194 10.03 8.11 -17.72
C TRP A 194 9.49 9.53 -17.57
N THR A 195 10.39 10.46 -17.25
CA THR A 195 10.09 11.89 -17.23
C THR A 195 11.05 12.58 -18.18
N TYR A 196 10.54 13.33 -19.15
CA TYR A 196 11.29 14.33 -19.90
C TYR A 196 10.96 15.68 -19.34
N TRP A 197 11.98 16.47 -19.07
CA TRP A 197 11.75 17.83 -18.61
C TRP A 197 12.79 18.80 -19.15
N TYR A 198 12.33 19.98 -19.52
CA TYR A 198 13.13 21.10 -19.96
C TYR A 198 12.53 22.39 -19.41
N ALA A 199 13.24 23.06 -18.51
CA ALA A 199 12.91 24.39 -18.01
C ALA A 199 14.10 25.33 -18.22
N PRO A 200 13.99 26.33 -19.11
CA PRO A 200 15.14 27.16 -19.52
C PRO A 200 15.70 28.01 -18.37
N GLY A 201 14.89 28.33 -17.37
CA GLY A 201 15.36 29.03 -16.16
C GLY A 201 16.35 28.23 -15.31
N GLU A 202 16.50 26.93 -15.57
CA GLU A 202 17.48 26.08 -14.87
C GLU A 202 18.80 25.89 -15.64
N TYR A 203 18.93 26.52 -16.81
CA TYR A 203 20.04 26.25 -17.71
C TYR A 203 20.76 27.53 -18.18
N THR A 204 22.01 27.35 -18.56
CA THR A 204 22.85 28.34 -19.24
C THR A 204 23.16 27.90 -20.67
N ASP A 205 23.60 28.84 -21.51
CA ASP A 205 24.16 28.54 -22.82
C ASP A 205 25.63 28.09 -22.74
N ALA A 206 26.24 27.84 -23.90
CA ALA A 206 27.63 27.42 -24.02
C ALA A 206 28.65 28.45 -23.51
N ASP A 207 28.26 29.73 -23.43
CA ASP A 207 29.09 30.83 -22.93
C ASP A 207 28.87 31.08 -21.43
N GLY A 208 28.00 30.29 -20.79
CA GLY A 208 27.67 30.38 -19.37
C GLY A 208 26.65 31.46 -19.04
N LYS A 209 25.96 32.02 -20.03
CA LYS A 209 24.87 32.99 -19.82
C LYS A 209 23.56 32.25 -19.56
N GLU A 210 22.77 32.74 -18.61
CA GLU A 210 21.44 32.18 -18.32
C GLU A 210 20.55 32.19 -19.57
N LEU A 211 19.88 31.06 -19.85
CA LEU A 211 18.97 30.98 -20.99
C LEU A 211 17.71 31.83 -20.75
N LEU A 212 17.17 31.80 -19.53
CA LEU A 212 16.03 32.62 -19.11
C LEU A 212 16.36 33.36 -17.80
N PRO A 213 16.81 34.63 -17.89
CA PRO A 213 17.01 35.47 -16.71
C PRO A 213 15.72 35.69 -15.91
N GLU A 214 15.82 35.92 -14.60
CA GLU A 214 14.67 36.04 -13.69
C GLU A 214 13.65 37.14 -14.08
N ASP A 215 14.09 38.20 -14.76
CA ASP A 215 13.26 39.30 -15.23
C ASP A 215 12.58 39.05 -16.59
N HIS A 216 12.85 37.90 -17.22
CA HIS A 216 12.33 37.52 -18.52
C HIS A 216 11.29 36.39 -18.41
N THR A 217 10.36 36.36 -19.36
CA THR A 217 9.31 35.32 -19.44
C THR A 217 9.49 34.39 -20.64
N MET A 218 10.41 34.70 -21.56
CA MET A 218 10.72 33.91 -22.76
C MET A 218 12.21 34.04 -23.08
N ILE A 219 12.83 32.96 -23.55
CA ILE A 219 14.21 33.00 -24.08
C ILE A 219 14.27 33.71 -25.43
N GLU A 220 15.47 34.14 -25.84
CA GLU A 220 15.70 34.74 -27.16
C GLU A 220 15.36 33.74 -28.29
N GLY A 221 14.57 34.18 -29.28
CA GLY A 221 14.10 33.32 -30.37
C GLY A 221 12.92 32.40 -30.02
N ALA A 222 12.46 32.41 -28.77
CA ALA A 222 11.24 31.71 -28.39
C ALA A 222 10.01 32.26 -29.13
N ASN A 223 9.02 31.41 -29.33
CA ASN A 223 7.73 31.79 -29.87
C ASN A 223 6.59 31.16 -29.07
N ARG A 224 5.39 31.73 -29.22
CA ARG A 224 4.17 31.27 -28.55
C ARG A 224 3.29 30.38 -29.45
N ASP A 225 3.88 29.75 -30.47
CA ASP A 225 3.14 28.95 -31.45
C ASP A 225 2.77 27.57 -30.90
N VAL A 226 1.83 27.57 -29.95
CA VAL A 226 1.31 26.35 -29.31
C VAL A 226 0.44 25.54 -30.27
N ASP A 227 -0.13 26.14 -31.31
CA ASP A 227 -0.90 25.43 -32.34
C ASP A 227 0.01 24.54 -33.19
N ARG A 228 1.24 24.97 -33.46
CA ARG A 228 2.26 24.12 -34.07
C ARG A 228 2.67 22.96 -33.18
N VAL A 229 2.70 23.16 -31.86
CA VAL A 229 2.92 22.05 -30.90
C VAL A 229 1.76 21.07 -30.94
N ARG A 230 0.50 21.54 -30.92
CA ARG A 230 -0.69 20.68 -31.04
C ARG A 230 -0.64 19.84 -32.31
N SER A 231 -0.35 20.48 -33.45
CA SER A 231 -0.25 19.79 -34.75
C SER A 231 0.85 18.72 -34.75
N TYR A 232 1.98 19.00 -34.09
CA TYR A 232 3.05 18.03 -33.94
C TYR A 232 2.64 16.85 -33.06
N TRP A 233 2.07 17.11 -31.88
CA TRP A 233 1.59 16.06 -30.98
C TRP A 233 0.54 15.18 -31.65
N GLU A 234 -0.40 15.76 -32.39
CA GLU A 234 -1.41 15.01 -33.14
C GLU A 234 -0.77 14.06 -34.16
N SER A 235 0.32 14.49 -34.82
CA SER A 235 1.09 13.62 -35.73
C SER A 235 1.83 12.46 -35.05
N GLU A 236 2.09 12.58 -33.74
CA GLU A 236 2.65 11.50 -32.89
C GLU A 236 1.53 10.72 -32.18
N GLY A 237 0.24 10.99 -32.48
CA GLY A 237 -0.89 10.34 -31.86
C GLY A 237 -1.20 10.81 -30.43
N ILE A 238 -0.72 12.00 -30.05
CA ILE A 238 -0.94 12.64 -28.76
C ILE A 238 -1.96 13.77 -28.92
N GLY A 239 -3.06 13.70 -28.18
CA GLY A 239 -4.03 14.81 -28.12
C GLY A 239 -3.49 15.98 -27.30
N ALA A 240 -4.13 17.15 -27.42
CA ALA A 240 -3.79 18.32 -26.62
C ALA A 240 -5.03 18.96 -26.02
N ARG A 241 -5.00 19.26 -24.72
CA ARG A 241 -6.04 20.02 -24.03
C ARG A 241 -5.50 21.39 -23.63
N SER A 242 -6.33 22.42 -23.80
CA SER A 242 -5.98 23.77 -23.35
C SER A 242 -6.09 23.86 -21.83
N GLU A 243 -5.10 24.49 -21.20
CA GLU A 243 -5.11 24.87 -19.78
C GLU A 243 -4.98 26.39 -19.60
N ALA A 244 -5.42 27.16 -20.60
CA ALA A 244 -5.35 28.61 -20.60
C ALA A 244 -6.01 29.29 -19.38
N ASP A 245 -6.98 28.60 -18.74
CA ASP A 245 -7.64 29.08 -17.52
C ASP A 245 -6.71 29.05 -16.28
N LEU A 246 -5.63 28.25 -16.31
CA LEU A 246 -4.64 28.14 -15.24
C LEU A 246 -3.41 29.00 -15.56
N VAL A 247 -2.84 28.81 -16.76
CA VAL A 247 -1.66 29.51 -17.24
C VAL A 247 -1.89 29.87 -18.72
N PRO A 248 -1.76 31.15 -19.12
CA PRO A 248 -1.95 31.55 -20.51
C PRO A 248 -1.08 30.73 -21.46
N ASP A 249 -1.68 30.30 -22.57
CA ASP A 249 -1.01 29.52 -23.63
C ASP A 249 -0.43 28.17 -23.17
N GLN A 250 -0.79 27.67 -21.98
CA GLN A 250 -0.42 26.32 -21.55
C GLN A 250 -1.32 25.27 -22.19
N ILE A 251 -0.72 24.17 -22.65
CA ILE A 251 -1.43 22.99 -23.13
C ILE A 251 -0.89 21.74 -22.46
N SER A 252 -1.76 20.77 -22.18
CA SER A 252 -1.36 19.46 -21.65
C SER A 252 -1.56 18.39 -22.71
N PRO A 253 -0.61 17.45 -22.84
CA PRO A 253 -0.77 16.31 -23.73
C PRO A 253 -1.81 15.34 -23.16
N THR A 254 -2.49 14.62 -24.06
CA THR A 254 -3.48 13.60 -23.71
C THR A 254 -3.17 12.34 -24.49
N ALA A 255 -2.67 11.32 -23.80
CA ALA A 255 -2.42 9.99 -24.32
C ALA A 255 -2.54 8.97 -23.20
N ASP A 256 -2.97 7.75 -23.51
CA ASP A 256 -3.21 6.69 -22.50
C ASP A 256 -1.96 6.28 -21.72
N TRP A 257 -0.78 6.62 -22.23
CA TRP A 257 0.52 6.31 -21.63
C TRP A 257 1.19 7.51 -20.94
N LEU A 258 0.59 8.70 -21.01
CA LEU A 258 1.05 9.91 -20.31
C LEU A 258 0.27 10.13 -19.02
N GLU A 259 0.96 10.63 -17.99
CA GLU A 259 0.34 11.12 -16.77
C GLU A 259 -0.28 12.50 -17.04
N GLY A 260 -1.61 12.55 -17.13
CA GLY A 260 -2.35 13.72 -17.61
C GLY A 260 -2.35 14.94 -16.68
N THR A 261 -1.97 14.78 -15.41
CA THR A 261 -1.95 15.86 -14.40
C THR A 261 -0.59 16.51 -14.22
N SER A 262 0.49 15.88 -14.67
CA SER A 262 1.86 16.39 -14.49
C SER A 262 2.53 16.80 -15.80
N SER A 263 2.02 16.34 -16.95
CA SER A 263 2.59 16.69 -18.25
C SER A 263 1.99 17.99 -18.79
N TYR A 264 2.82 18.90 -19.27
CA TYR A 264 2.40 20.16 -19.88
C TYR A 264 3.49 20.77 -20.76
N THR A 265 3.10 21.74 -21.57
CA THR A 265 4.04 22.69 -22.15
C THR A 265 3.45 24.09 -22.21
N ARG A 266 4.33 25.09 -22.14
CA ARG A 266 3.99 26.50 -22.26
C ARG A 266 5.11 27.27 -22.97
N PRO A 267 4.82 28.43 -23.59
CA PRO A 267 5.84 29.29 -24.17
C PRO A 267 6.90 29.66 -23.13
N GLY A 268 8.16 29.68 -23.52
CA GLY A 268 9.24 29.74 -22.54
C GLY A 268 10.56 29.21 -23.06
N PRO A 269 10.64 28.01 -23.67
CA PRO A 269 9.75 26.85 -23.64
C PRO A 269 9.88 26.03 -22.37
N ASP A 270 8.80 25.81 -21.65
CA ASP A 270 8.76 24.86 -20.53
C ASP A 270 8.04 23.60 -21.01
N VAL A 271 8.67 22.44 -20.84
CA VAL A 271 8.17 21.16 -21.34
C VAL A 271 8.36 20.11 -20.25
N ASP A 272 7.26 19.52 -19.80
CA ASP A 272 7.24 18.37 -18.92
C ASP A 272 6.39 17.26 -19.57
N PHE A 273 7.01 16.10 -19.79
CA PHE A 273 6.29 14.89 -20.12
C PHE A 273 6.62 13.83 -19.10
N ARG A 274 5.59 13.27 -18.48
CA ARG A 274 5.74 12.14 -17.59
C ARG A 274 4.88 10.99 -18.08
N THR A 275 5.47 9.82 -18.28
CA THR A 275 4.71 8.61 -18.55
C THR A 275 3.97 8.17 -17.30
N ILE A 276 2.93 7.35 -17.46
CA ILE A 276 2.51 6.49 -16.35
C ILE A 276 3.63 5.50 -15.99
N CYS A 277 3.42 4.67 -14.96
CA CYS A 277 4.36 3.57 -14.68
C CYS A 277 4.28 2.52 -15.81
N LEU A 278 5.41 2.23 -16.45
CA LEU A 278 5.53 1.29 -17.56
C LEU A 278 6.29 0.03 -17.12
N VAL A 279 6.10 -1.07 -17.86
CA VAL A 279 6.88 -2.29 -17.63
C VAL A 279 8.34 -2.00 -17.96
N ARG A 280 9.25 -2.55 -17.15
CA ARG A 280 10.69 -2.41 -17.32
C ARG A 280 11.22 -3.33 -18.42
#